data_AF-A0A7J5V6T5-F1
#
_entry.id   AF-A0A7J5V6T5-F1
#
_cell.length_a   1.000
_cell.length_b   1.000
_cell.length_c   1.000
_cell.angle_alpha   90.00
_cell.angle_beta   90.00
_cell.angle_gamma   90.00
#
_symmetry.space_group_name_H-M   'P 1'
#
loop_
_entity.id
_entity.type
_entity.pdbx_description
1 polymer ?
#
loop_
_entity_poly.entity_id
_entity_poly.type
_entity_poly.pdbx_seq_one_letter_code
_entity_poly.pdbx_strand_id
1 'polypeptide(L)' 'MAATNALSAVDGIKNVQVDLKTGVATYEEVNPVDAKVIAATIKKAGYDVVG' A
#
# COMPACT_ATOMS: atom_id res chain seq x y z
N MET A 1 6.59 -9.88 6.99
CA MET A 1 6.65 -8.88 5.90
C MET A 1 5.27 -8.84 5.21
N ALA A 2 4.25 -8.20 5.82
CA ALA A 2 2.87 -8.28 5.34
C ALA A 2 2.46 -7.10 4.42
N ALA A 3 2.70 -5.85 4.85
CA ALA A 3 2.34 -4.66 4.08
C ALA A 3 3.03 -4.58 2.71
N THR A 4 4.34 -4.84 2.65
CA THR A 4 5.11 -4.68 1.41
C THR A 4 4.62 -5.61 0.32
N ASN A 5 4.28 -6.85 0.67
CA ASN A 5 3.72 -7.83 -0.26
C ASN A 5 2.28 -7.48 -0.68
N ALA A 6 1.45 -7.01 0.26
CA ALA A 6 0.08 -6.61 -0.06
C ALA A 6 0.05 -5.42 -1.03
N LEU A 7 0.90 -4.43 -0.81
CA LEU A 7 1.05 -3.26 -1.68
C LEU A 7 1.73 -3.62 -3.01
N SER A 8 2.75 -4.47 -3.01
CA SER A 8 3.41 -4.91 -4.25
C SER A 8 2.53 -5.81 -5.13
N ALA A 9 1.46 -6.37 -4.58
CA ALA A 9 0.46 -7.15 -5.31
C ALA A 9 -0.58 -6.28 -6.03
N VAL A 10 -0.61 -4.97 -5.78
CA VAL A 10 -1.51 -4.06 -6.48
C VAL A 10 -0.85 -3.65 -7.79
N ASP A 11 -1.47 -4.07 -8.89
CA ASP A 11 -1.04 -3.70 -10.23
C ASP A 11 -1.21 -2.19 -10.45
N GLY A 12 -0.10 -1.49 -10.67
CA GLY A 12 -0.08 -0.04 -10.90
C GLY A 12 0.56 0.79 -9.79
N ILE A 13 1.02 0.17 -8.69
CA ILE A 13 1.92 0.81 -7.72
C ILE A 13 3.31 0.16 -7.73
N LYS A 14 4.33 0.99 -7.52
CA LYS A 14 5.75 0.63 -7.44
C LYS A 14 6.38 1.27 -6.21
N ASN A 15 7.63 0.92 -5.95
CA ASN A 15 8.45 1.56 -4.92
C ASN A 15 7.82 1.56 -3.53
N VAL A 16 7.21 0.43 -3.16
CA VAL A 16 6.58 0.25 -1.86
C VAL A 16 7.64 0.25 -0.76
N GLN A 17 7.57 1.22 0.14
CA GLN A 17 8.34 1.30 1.37
C GLN A 17 7.41 1.21 2.56
N VAL A 18 7.82 0.43 3.57
CA VAL A 18 7.04 0.27 4.80
C VAL A 18 7.95 0.64 5.95
N ASP A 19 7.61 1.73 6.62
CA ASP A 19 8.26 2.14 7.85
C ASP A 19 7.55 1.49 9.03
N LEU A 20 8.14 0.42 9.55
CA LEU A 20 7.63 -0.32 10.70
C LEU A 20 7.78 0.47 12.02
N LYS A 21 8.61 1.51 12.06
CA LYS A 21 8.78 2.34 13.26
C LYS A 21 7.60 3.29 13.45
N THR A 22 7.11 3.84 12.35
CA THR A 22 5.99 4.79 12.34
C THR A 22 4.66 4.13 11.97
N GLY A 23 4.71 2.92 11.39
CA GLY A 23 3.52 2.23 10.86
C GLY A 23 3.05 2.79 9.52
N VAL A 24 3.86 3.59 8.84
CA VAL A 24 3.51 4.27 7.59
C VAL A 24 4.01 3.46 6.40
N ALA A 25 3.17 3.29 5.37
CA ALA A 25 3.57 2.72 4.10
C ALA A 25 3.47 3.76 3.00
N THR A 26 4.55 3.93 2.25
CA THR A 26 4.66 4.80 1.08
C THR A 26 4.75 3.95 -0.18
N TYR A 27 4.15 4.42 -1.26
CA TYR A 27 4.17 3.77 -2.56
C TYR A 27 4.12 4.84 -3.67
N GLU A 28 4.58 4.49 -4.86
CA GLU A 28 4.46 5.33 -6.07
C GLU A 28 3.40 4.75 -7.00
N GLU A 29 2.33 5.51 -7.27
CA GLU A 29 1.37 5.18 -8.34
C GLU A 29 2.00 5.47 -9.70
N VAL A 30 2.24 4.41 -10.47
CA VAL A 30 2.71 4.48 -11.86
C VAL A 30 1.60 4.31 -12.86
N ASN A 31 0.47 3.74 -12.45
CA ASN A 31 -0.76 3.69 -13.23
C ASN A 31 -1.91 4.28 -12.41
N PRO A 32 -2.98 4.76 -13.06
CA PRO A 32 -4.21 5.13 -12.38
C PRO A 32 -4.82 3.88 -11.74
N VAL A 33 -4.57 3.70 -10.46
CA VAL A 33 -5.18 2.66 -9.64
C VAL A 33 -6.30 3.31 -8.85
N ASP A 34 -7.43 2.62 -8.74
CA ASP A 34 -8.52 3.08 -7.91
C ASP A 34 -8.04 3.13 -6.45
N ALA A 35 -8.06 4.31 -5.83
CA ALA A 35 -7.67 4.50 -4.42
C ALA A 35 -8.47 3.56 -3.48
N LYS A 36 -9.68 3.16 -3.88
CA LYS A 36 -10.49 2.14 -3.17
C LYS A 36 -9.84 0.76 -3.16
N VAL A 37 -9.20 0.35 -4.26
CA VAL A 37 -8.50 -0.93 -4.38
C VAL A 37 -7.25 -0.92 -3.50
N ILE A 38 -6.50 0.18 -3.51
CA ILE A 38 -5.33 0.36 -2.66
C ILE A 38 -5.75 0.30 -1.18
N ALA A 39 -6.76 1.10 -0.80
CA ALA A 39 -7.26 1.14 0.57
C ALA A 39 -7.82 -0.20 1.07
N ALA A 40 -8.55 -0.94 0.24
CA ALA A 40 -9.06 -2.26 0.59
C ALA A 40 -7.93 -3.28 0.80
N THR A 41 -6.87 -3.21 0.00
CA THR A 41 -5.72 -4.11 0.08
C THR A 41 -4.87 -3.83 1.32
N ILE A 42 -4.63 -2.54 1.61
CA ILE A 42 -3.89 -2.10 2.79
C ILE A 42 -4.69 -2.42 4.07
N LYS A 43 -6.01 -2.19 4.09
CA LYS A 43 -6.89 -2.59 5.21
C LYS A 43 -6.88 -4.08 5.46
N LYS A 44 -6.94 -4.91 4.41
CA LYS A 44 -6.81 -6.37 4.53
C LYS A 44 -5.46 -6.80 5.11
N ALA A 45 -4.42 -6.02 4.84
CA ALA A 45 -3.09 -6.24 5.42
C ALA A 45 -2.97 -5.77 6.87
N GLY A 46 -4.00 -5.11 7.43
CA GLY A 46 -4.01 -4.60 8.80
C GLY A 46 -3.40 -3.20 8.96
N TYR A 47 -3.32 -2.43 7.88
CA TYR A 47 -2.77 -1.08 7.86
C TYR A 47 -3.89 -0.09 7.51
N ASP A 48 -3.82 1.13 8.03
CA ASP A 48 -4.79 2.19 7.73
C ASP A 48 -4.23 3.14 6.67
N VAL A 49 -5.10 3.61 5.77
CA VAL A 49 -4.73 4.59 4.74
C VAL A 49 -5.14 5.95 5.25
N VAL A 50 -4.14 6.78 5.55
CA VAL A 50 -4.36 8.19 5.88
C VAL A 50 -4.34 8.95 4.55
N GLY A 51 -5.52 9.31 4.07
CA GLY A 51 -5.74 10.11 2.85
C GLY A 51 -5.85 11.59 3.16
#